data_AF-S9SYN6-F1
#
_entry.id   AF-S9SYN6-F1
#
_cell.length_a   1.000
_cell.length_b   1.000
_cell.length_c   1.000
_cell.angle_alpha   90.00
_cell.angle_beta   90.00
_cell.angle_gamma   90.00
#
_symmetry.space_group_name_H-M   'P 1'
#
loop_
_entity.id
_entity.type
_entity.pdbx_description
1 polymer ?
#
loop_
_entity_poly.entity_id
_entity_poly.type
_entity_poly.pdbx_seq_one_letter_code
_entity_poly.pdbx_strand_id
1 'polypeptide(L)'
;MTCENRQFPNSIFNIDRTYTAHLMKAIEAAQAKADELGLDLSNCSIDCREERLAEQSDSRILSFWFYSEDLVDWMEGFSENFYDFSVAINPDSGQVIQVLGPSRRSAYMKDNS
;
A
#
# COMPACT_ATOMS: atom_id res chain seq x y z
N MET A 1 30.20 9.68 3.83
CA MET A 1 28.73 9.77 3.70
C MET A 1 28.28 8.46 3.07
N THR A 2 28.04 7.46 3.90
CA THR A 2 27.75 6.09 3.47
C THR A 2 26.26 5.99 3.20
N CYS A 3 25.89 5.86 1.92
CA CYS A 3 24.54 5.53 1.50
C CYS A 3 24.38 4.02 1.73
N GLU A 4 23.96 3.62 2.92
CA GLU A 4 23.78 2.22 3.27
C GLU A 4 22.49 1.69 2.65
N ASN A 5 22.68 0.78 1.70
CA ASN A 5 21.78 -0.25 1.17
C ASN A 5 20.32 -0.21 1.68
N ARG A 6 19.45 0.50 0.94
CA ARG A 6 18.04 0.10 0.84
C ARG A 6 17.93 -1.01 -0.20
N GLN A 7 18.29 -2.23 0.19
CA GLN A 7 17.96 -3.41 -0.60
C GLN A 7 16.45 -3.65 -0.47
N PHE A 8 15.68 -3.09 -1.41
CA PHE A 8 14.32 -3.55 -1.69
C PHE A 8 14.44 -4.80 -2.58
N PRO A 9 14.05 -5.99 -2.11
CA PRO A 9 14.17 -7.20 -2.92
C PRO A 9 13.06 -7.21 -3.99
N ASN A 10 13.46 -7.02 -5.25
CA ASN A 10 12.88 -7.67 -6.44
C ASN A 10 11.35 -7.72 -6.68
N SER A 11 10.57 -6.73 -6.26
CA SER A 11 9.23 -6.49 -6.85
C SER A 11 9.35 -5.38 -7.88
N ILE A 12 8.82 -5.60 -9.08
CA ILE A 12 9.13 -4.85 -10.32
C ILE A 12 8.71 -3.38 -10.19
N PHE A 13 9.62 -2.53 -9.69
CA PHE A 13 9.46 -1.08 -9.72
C PHE A 13 9.61 -0.55 -11.16
N ASN A 14 8.56 -0.68 -11.96
CA ASN A 14 8.33 0.20 -13.11
C ASN A 14 7.42 1.37 -12.70
N ILE A 15 7.60 1.90 -11.48
CA ILE A 15 7.07 3.21 -11.15
C ILE A 15 7.94 4.18 -11.94
N ASP A 16 7.40 4.72 -13.02
CA ASP A 16 8.07 5.77 -13.78
C ASP A 16 8.53 6.88 -12.81
N ARG A 17 9.70 7.47 -13.04
CA ARG A 17 10.22 8.58 -12.23
C ARG A 17 9.19 9.70 -12.07
N THR A 18 8.29 9.82 -13.04
CA THR A 18 7.14 10.72 -13.05
C THR A 18 6.24 10.58 -11.80
N TYR A 19 6.13 9.39 -11.20
CA TYR A 19 5.23 9.10 -10.08
C TYR A 19 5.91 8.99 -8.72
N THR A 20 7.20 9.30 -8.60
CA THR A 20 7.93 9.23 -7.33
C THR A 20 7.32 10.15 -6.27
N ALA A 21 6.87 11.35 -6.65
CA ALA A 21 6.22 12.27 -5.71
C ALA A 21 4.88 11.72 -5.18
N HIS A 22 4.10 11.05 -6.04
CA HIS A 22 2.85 10.40 -5.67
C HIS A 22 3.09 9.20 -4.77
N LEU A 23 4.12 8.40 -5.07
CA LEU A 23 4.54 7.29 -4.22
C LEU A 23 4.87 7.76 -2.80
N MET A 24 5.64 8.85 -2.65
CA MET A 24 5.96 9.40 -1.32
C MET A 24 4.70 9.81 -0.55
N LYS A 25 3.74 10.47 -1.21
CA LYS A 25 2.46 10.83 -0.60
C LYS A 25 1.62 9.60 -0.24
N ALA A 26 1.67 8.54 -1.05
CA ALA A 26 1.01 7.28 -0.76
C ALA A 26 1.61 6.61 0.48
N ILE A 27 2.95 6.59 0.58
CA ILE A 27 3.67 6.06 1.76
C ILE A 27 3.28 6.84 3.02
N GLU A 28 3.27 8.17 2.97
CA GLU A 28 2.87 9.00 4.11
C GLU A 28 1.43 8.71 4.56
N ALA A 29 0.50 8.60 3.61
CA ALA A 29 -0.90 8.31 3.91
C ALA A 29 -1.10 6.88 4.44
N ALA A 30 -0.41 5.90 3.86
CA ALA A 30 -0.44 4.52 4.33
C ALA A 30 0.17 4.39 5.72
N GLN A 31 1.31 5.04 5.99
CA GLN A 31 1.97 5.02 7.29
C GLN A 31 1.09 5.65 8.37
N ALA A 32 0.48 6.81 8.09
CA ALA A 32 -0.45 7.44 9.03
C ALA A 32 -1.60 6.49 9.41
N LYS A 33 -2.14 5.75 8.42
CA LYS A 33 -3.19 4.75 8.68
C LYS A 33 -2.67 3.53 9.44
N ALA A 34 -1.46 3.07 9.14
CA ALA A 34 -0.83 1.96 9.84
C ALA A 34 -0.52 2.32 11.31
N ASP A 35 -0.09 3.55 11.58
CA ASP A 35 0.20 4.04 12.93
C ASP A 35 -1.07 4.07 13.81
N GLU A 36 -2.21 4.53 13.27
CA GLU A 36 -3.52 4.45 13.95
C GLU A 36 -3.89 3.02 14.37
N LEU A 37 -3.37 2.06 13.61
CA LEU A 37 -3.63 0.65 13.78
C LEU A 37 -2.49 -0.04 14.57
N GLY A 38 -1.34 0.59 14.78
CA GLY A 38 -0.17 -0.09 15.32
C GLY A 38 0.32 -1.22 14.41
N LEU A 39 0.32 -0.99 13.09
CA LEU A 39 0.93 -1.85 12.09
C LEU A 39 2.28 -1.28 11.65
N ASP A 40 3.24 -2.16 11.37
CA ASP A 40 4.54 -1.76 10.83
C ASP A 40 4.60 -2.04 9.32
N LEU A 41 4.74 -0.98 8.53
CA LEU A 41 4.89 -1.05 7.07
C LEU A 41 6.37 -1.08 6.61
N SER A 42 7.33 -1.18 7.53
CA SER A 42 8.76 -1.15 7.19
C SER A 42 9.18 -2.28 6.22
N ASN A 43 8.46 -3.40 6.25
CA ASN A 43 8.71 -4.59 5.44
C ASN A 43 7.50 -4.91 4.54
N CYS A 44 7.03 -3.93 3.76
CA CYS A 44 5.96 -4.11 2.80
C CYS A 44 6.44 -4.03 1.35
N SER A 45 5.82 -4.84 0.50
CA SER A 45 5.90 -4.73 -0.95
C SER A 45 4.90 -3.67 -1.42
N ILE A 46 5.32 -2.85 -2.41
CA ILE A 46 4.51 -1.76 -2.94
C ILE A 46 4.28 -1.96 -4.45
N ASP A 47 3.03 -2.02 -4.86
CA ASP A 47 2.60 -2.05 -6.25
C ASP A 47 1.93 -0.73 -6.67
N CYS A 48 1.96 -0.42 -7.96
CA CYS A 48 1.37 0.79 -8.50
C CYS A 48 0.65 0.52 -9.84
N ARG A 49 -0.53 1.11 -10.03
CA ARG A 49 -1.26 1.07 -11.31
C ARG A 49 -2.02 2.36 -11.53
N GLU A 50 -1.97 2.84 -12.77
CA GLU A 50 -2.88 3.88 -13.24
C GLU A 50 -4.16 3.25 -13.77
N GLU A 51 -5.30 3.69 -13.23
CA GLU A 51 -6.63 3.22 -13.59
C GLU A 51 -7.47 4.37 -14.15
N ARG A 52 -8.33 4.06 -15.13
CA ARG A 52 -9.35 4.99 -15.62
C ARG A 52 -10.69 4.55 -15.07
N LEU A 53 -11.42 5.46 -14.40
CA LEU A 53 -12.78 5.11 -13.99
C LEU A 53 -13.68 5.08 -15.22
N ALA A 54 -14.43 4.00 -15.36
CA ALA A 54 -15.28 3.75 -16.54
C ALA A 54 -16.34 4.85 -16.77
N GLU A 55 -16.72 5.58 -15.72
CA GLU A 55 -17.82 6.55 -15.74
C GLU A 55 -17.40 7.97 -16.15
N GLN A 56 -16.10 8.27 -16.20
CA GLN A 56 -15.58 9.59 -16.56
C GLN A 56 -14.30 9.44 -17.38
N SER A 57 -14.38 9.81 -18.68
CA SER A 57 -13.33 9.61 -19.68
C SER A 57 -11.96 10.19 -19.32
N ASP A 58 -11.93 11.22 -18.47
CA ASP A 58 -10.70 11.90 -18.02
C ASP A 58 -10.35 11.65 -16.55
N SER A 59 -11.12 10.84 -15.84
CA SER A 59 -10.83 10.53 -14.43
C SER A 59 -9.79 9.41 -14.34
N ARG A 60 -8.55 9.82 -14.13
CA ARG A 60 -7.43 8.92 -13.88
C ARG A 60 -7.18 8.86 -12.39
N ILE A 61 -6.85 7.67 -11.90
CA ILE A 61 -6.42 7.43 -10.53
C ILE A 61 -5.11 6.67 -10.57
N LEU A 62 -4.18 7.07 -9.72
CA LEU A 62 -2.97 6.31 -9.45
C LEU A 62 -3.16 5.56 -8.13
N SER A 63 -3.28 4.24 -8.24
CA SER A 63 -3.48 3.35 -7.11
C SER A 63 -2.14 2.77 -6.69
N PHE A 64 -1.81 2.94 -5.42
CA PHE A 64 -0.68 2.29 -4.76
C PHE A 64 -1.21 1.24 -3.80
N TRP A 65 -0.65 0.05 -3.83
CA TRP A 65 -0.99 -1.00 -2.87
C TRP A 65 0.22 -1.38 -2.05
N PHE A 66 -0.01 -1.60 -0.76
CA PHE A 66 1.00 -1.97 0.22
C PHE A 66 0.61 -3.31 0.80
N TYR A 67 1.47 -4.31 0.71
CA TYR A 67 1.21 -5.65 1.21
C TYR A 67 2.37 -6.10 2.10
N SER A 68 2.08 -6.70 3.25
CA SER A 68 3.11 -7.29 4.11
C SER A 68 3.88 -8.38 3.35
N GLU A 69 5.22 -8.35 3.38
CA GLU A 69 6.06 -9.41 2.80
C GLU A 69 6.14 -10.68 3.63
N ASP A 70 5.40 -10.77 4.74
CA ASP A 70 5.15 -12.05 5.41
C ASP A 70 4.36 -12.92 4.43
N LEU A 71 5.13 -13.60 3.58
CA LEU A 71 4.72 -14.64 2.68
C LEU A 71 4.03 -15.65 3.55
N VAL A 72 2.70 -15.63 3.46
CA VAL A 72 1.82 -16.73 3.82
C VAL A 72 2.57 -17.99 3.44
N ASP A 73 2.84 -18.86 4.40
CA ASP A 73 3.24 -20.22 4.06
C ASP A 73 2.10 -20.72 3.18
N TRP A 74 2.34 -20.80 1.87
CA TRP A 74 1.26 -20.93 0.87
C TRP A 74 0.48 -22.23 1.06
N MET A 75 1.03 -23.15 1.87
CA MET A 75 0.37 -24.36 2.36
C MET A 75 -0.66 -24.10 3.48
N GLU A 76 -0.44 -23.10 4.34
CA GLU A 76 -1.38 -22.74 5.42
C GLU A 76 -2.43 -21.72 4.95
N GLY A 77 -2.13 -20.95 3.89
CA GLY A 77 -3.08 -20.04 3.25
C GLY A 77 -3.53 -18.84 4.11
N PHE A 78 -3.00 -18.72 5.33
CA PHE A 78 -3.39 -17.71 6.30
C PHE A 78 -2.19 -17.21 7.12
N SER A 79 -2.11 -15.90 7.32
CA SER A 79 -1.21 -15.26 8.27
C SER A 79 -2.01 -14.20 9.02
N GLU A 80 -2.01 -14.27 10.35
CA GLU A 80 -2.60 -13.24 11.22
C GLU A 80 -1.86 -11.90 11.13
N ASN A 81 -0.62 -11.94 10.62
CA ASN A 81 0.21 -10.76 10.40
C ASN A 81 0.01 -10.13 9.02
N PHE A 82 -0.79 -10.76 8.15
CA PHE A 82 -1.04 -10.21 6.82
C PHE A 82 -1.84 -8.91 6.89
N TYR A 83 -1.32 -7.87 6.25
CA TYR A 83 -2.02 -6.61 6.06
C TYR A 83 -1.90 -6.14 4.61
N ASP A 84 -2.93 -5.44 4.16
CA ASP A 84 -3.02 -4.86 2.83
C ASP A 84 -3.63 -3.46 2.89
N PHE A 85 -2.96 -2.47 2.33
CA PHE A 85 -3.52 -1.12 2.16
C PHE A 85 -3.57 -0.76 0.69
N SER A 86 -4.54 0.08 0.32
CA SER A 86 -4.48 0.78 -0.95
C SER A 86 -4.66 2.28 -0.76
N VAL A 87 -3.90 3.05 -1.52
CA VAL A 87 -3.97 4.51 -1.55
C VAL A 87 -4.24 4.95 -2.97
N ALA A 88 -5.39 5.58 -3.17
CA ALA A 88 -5.75 6.19 -4.44
C ALA A 88 -5.32 7.66 -4.45
N ILE A 89 -4.59 8.06 -5.49
CA ILE A 89 -4.08 9.43 -5.67
C ILE A 89 -4.58 9.99 -7.00
N ASN A 90 -4.96 11.27 -7.00
CA ASN A 90 -5.17 12.00 -8.24
C ASN A 90 -3.81 12.25 -8.92
N PRO A 91 -3.58 11.74 -10.13
CA PRO A 91 -2.27 11.83 -10.78
C PRO A 91 -1.88 13.27 -11.15
N ASP A 92 -2.85 14.17 -11.36
CA ASP A 92 -2.59 15.54 -11.78
C ASP A 92 -2.29 16.48 -10.59
N SER A 93 -3.03 16.33 -9.48
CA SER A 93 -2.83 17.16 -8.27
C SER A 93 -1.92 16.51 -7.23
N GLY A 94 -1.72 15.19 -7.31
CA GLY A 94 -1.10 14.40 -6.26
C GLY A 94 -1.89 14.41 -4.96
N GLN A 95 -3.18 14.70 -4.98
CA GLN A 95 -4.03 14.64 -3.79
C GLN A 95 -4.38 13.18 -3.49
N VAL A 96 -4.28 12.79 -2.21
CA VAL A 96 -4.81 11.50 -1.74
C VAL A 96 -6.34 11.57 -1.78
N ILE A 97 -6.93 10.71 -2.61
CA ILE A 97 -8.38 10.59 -2.80
C ILE A 97 -8.95 9.67 -1.71
N GLN A 98 -8.27 8.55 -1.47
CA GLN A 98 -8.76 7.51 -0.56
C GLN A 98 -7.61 6.67 -0.02
N VAL A 99 -7.76 6.21 1.23
CA VAL A 99 -6.96 5.14 1.82
C VAL A 99 -7.93 4.03 2.24
N LEU A 100 -7.70 2.81 1.77
CA LEU A 100 -8.48 1.63 2.13
C LEU A 100 -7.61 0.61 2.86
N GLY A 101 -8.27 -0.22 3.65
CA GLY A 101 -7.66 -1.31 4.39
C GLY A 101 -7.37 -1.00 5.87
N PRO A 102 -6.79 -1.98 6.59
CA PRO A 102 -6.51 -3.31 6.07
C PRO A 102 -7.78 -4.15 5.97
N SER A 103 -7.87 -4.95 4.91
CA SER A 103 -9.06 -5.74 4.57
C SER A 103 -9.44 -6.75 5.66
N ARG A 104 -8.49 -7.09 6.55
CA ARG A 104 -8.61 -8.21 7.48
C ARG A 104 -8.65 -7.85 8.97
N ARG A 105 -8.74 -6.58 9.38
CA ARG A 105 -8.64 -6.23 10.82
C ARG A 105 -9.88 -6.39 11.71
N SER A 106 -10.99 -6.93 11.22
CA SER A 106 -12.23 -7.02 12.03
C SER A 106 -13.05 -8.28 11.78
N ALA A 107 -12.45 -9.47 11.88
CA ALA A 107 -13.22 -10.71 12.02
C ALA A 107 -12.95 -11.50 13.31
N TYR A 108 -11.87 -11.22 14.06
CA TYR A 108 -11.45 -12.11 15.17
C TYR A 108 -11.11 -11.42 16.50
N MET A 109 -11.24 -10.09 16.63
CA MET A 109 -11.08 -9.40 17.93
C MET A 109 -12.42 -9.07 18.65
N LYS A 110 -13.52 -9.72 18.25
CA LYS A 110 -14.75 -9.77 19.05
C LYS A 110 -15.19 -11.22 19.20
N ASP A 111 -14.80 -11.80 20.32
CA ASP A 111 -15.58 -12.73 21.16
C ASP A 111 -14.62 -13.58 21.98
N ASN A 112 -13.94 -12.93 22.94
CA ASN A 112 -13.39 -13.58 24.12
C ASN A 112 -13.58 -12.59 25.29
N SER A 113 -14.81 -12.50 25.77
CA SER A 113 -15.18 -11.85 27.03
C SER A 113 -16.20 -12.73 27.73
#